data_AF-A0A179UI84-F1
#
_entry.id   AF-A0A179UI84-F1
#
_cell.length_a   1.000
_cell.length_b   1.000
_cell.length_c   1.000
_cell.angle_alpha   90.00
_cell.angle_beta   90.00
_cell.angle_gamma   90.00
#
_symmetry.space_group_name_H-M   'P 1'
#
loop_
_entity.id
_entity.type
_entity.pdbx_description
1 polymer ?
#
loop_
_entity_poly.entity_id
_entity_poly.type
_entity_poly.pdbx_seq_one_letter_code
_entity_poly.pdbx_strand_id
1 'polypeptide(L)'
;MVATMSLHTTKPFALSASRPSSFLQAFRNLFWTPTRSLYVATNPPKSIPEYPYGPARFYKQSNTGLYGGSRIQFGNKISKGRNKGKTRRTWKPNIRHEELYSEALGKTLKLKVQHRVLRTIKKVGGLDQYLLGDKPARIKELGVFGWNLRWKVMRSKAMKEKFEQEQRELELKAAAELESAGQEKIAVPRSSE
;
A
#
# COMPACT_ATOMS: atom_id res chain seq x y z
N MET A 1 90.39 18.70 -11.18
CA MET A 1 89.91 19.76 -10.27
C MET A 1 88.43 19.55 -10.03
N VAL A 2 88.07 19.50 -8.76
CA VAL A 2 86.81 19.07 -8.16
C VAL A 2 85.78 20.20 -8.18
N ALA A 3 84.50 19.90 -8.41
CA ALA A 3 83.36 20.45 -7.65
C ALA A 3 82.02 19.96 -8.21
N THR A 4 81.37 19.07 -7.48
CA THR A 4 79.97 18.68 -7.67
C THR A 4 79.15 19.10 -6.46
N MET A 5 77.93 19.56 -6.76
CA MET A 5 76.71 19.49 -5.93
C MET A 5 76.42 20.62 -4.92
N SER A 6 75.55 21.49 -5.44
CA SER A 6 74.43 22.20 -4.80
C SER A 6 73.83 21.61 -3.51
N LEU A 7 73.67 22.52 -2.55
CA LEU A 7 72.61 22.75 -1.52
C LEU A 7 72.19 21.57 -0.64
N HIS A 8 72.03 21.78 0.68
CA HIS A 8 70.78 21.61 1.47
C HIS A 8 71.03 22.12 2.90
N THR A 9 70.18 23.04 3.37
CA THR A 9 70.20 23.60 4.74
C THR A 9 69.35 22.73 5.68
N THR A 10 69.92 22.29 6.79
CA THR A 10 69.20 21.56 7.85
C THR A 10 68.68 22.57 8.89
N LYS A 11 67.36 22.69 9.03
CA LYS A 11 66.72 23.43 10.14
C LYS A 11 66.63 22.54 11.39
N PRO A 12 66.83 23.08 12.60
CA PRO A 12 66.76 22.30 13.83
C PRO A 12 65.33 21.95 14.23
N PHE A 13 65.25 20.72 14.72
CA PHE A 13 64.11 20.00 15.29
C PHE A 13 63.49 20.78 16.46
N ALA A 14 62.23 21.22 16.31
CA ALA A 14 61.48 21.87 17.38
C ALA A 14 60.78 20.81 18.26
N LEU A 15 60.98 20.92 19.57
CA LEU A 15 60.39 20.07 20.60
C LEU A 15 58.85 20.14 20.58
N SER A 16 58.24 18.95 20.50
CA SER A 16 56.80 18.69 20.61
C SER A 16 56.23 19.23 21.93
N ALA A 17 55.33 20.21 21.85
CA ALA A 17 54.46 20.59 22.96
C ALA A 17 53.53 19.42 23.33
N SER A 18 53.58 19.01 24.59
CA SER A 18 52.69 18.02 25.18
C SER A 18 51.24 18.49 25.12
N ARG A 19 50.40 17.79 24.36
CA ARG A 19 48.95 17.90 24.45
C ARG A 19 48.48 17.12 25.67
N PRO A 20 47.71 17.71 26.62
CA PRO A 20 47.14 16.94 27.70
C PRO A 20 46.16 15.90 27.13
N SER A 21 46.33 14.69 27.61
CA SER A 21 45.51 13.52 27.35
C SER A 21 44.05 13.76 27.75
N SER A 22 43.19 14.11 26.79
CA SER A 22 41.74 13.90 26.91
C SER A 22 41.39 12.48 26.48
N PHE A 23 41.92 11.49 27.20
CA PHE A 23 41.44 10.12 27.10
C PHE A 23 40.11 10.02 27.85
N LEU A 24 39.08 9.59 27.12
CA LEU A 24 37.76 9.14 27.61
C LEU A 24 36.69 10.22 27.84
N GLN A 25 36.46 11.07 26.85
CA GLN A 25 35.07 11.46 26.53
C GLN A 25 34.50 10.44 25.54
N ALA A 26 34.46 9.17 25.96
CA ALA A 26 33.87 8.08 25.21
C ALA A 26 32.34 8.17 25.35
N PHE A 27 31.71 8.78 24.34
CA PHE A 27 30.37 8.48 23.86
C PHE A 27 29.31 8.14 24.94
N ARG A 28 28.82 9.20 25.60
CA ARG A 28 27.41 9.26 26.01
C ARG A 28 26.55 9.08 24.77
N ASN A 29 26.14 7.85 24.48
CA ASN A 29 24.90 7.43 23.82
C ASN A 29 24.95 5.92 23.50
N LEU A 30 25.19 5.11 24.52
CA LEU A 30 25.02 3.65 24.50
C LEU A 30 23.59 3.26 24.88
N PHE A 31 22.60 3.97 24.33
CA PHE A 31 21.23 3.48 24.18
C PHE A 31 20.79 3.67 22.75
N TRP A 32 21.59 3.17 21.81
CA TRP A 32 21.04 2.70 20.55
C TRP A 32 20.32 1.38 20.82
N THR A 33 19.25 1.43 21.62
CA THR A 33 18.16 0.54 21.28
C THR A 33 17.75 1.00 19.88
N PRO A 34 17.72 0.12 18.86
CA PRO A 34 16.75 0.41 17.82
C PRO A 34 15.46 0.55 18.61
N THR A 35 14.83 1.72 18.56
CA THR A 35 13.39 1.73 18.73
C THR A 35 12.95 0.69 17.72
N ARG A 36 12.69 -0.53 18.20
CA ARG A 36 11.85 -1.48 17.51
C ARG A 36 10.72 -0.58 17.14
N SER A 37 10.63 -0.28 15.83
CA SER A 37 9.49 0.39 15.24
C SER A 37 8.34 -0.20 16.01
N LEU A 38 7.65 0.67 16.74
CA LEU A 38 6.40 0.31 17.34
C LEU A 38 5.64 -0.27 16.15
N TYR A 39 5.62 -1.60 16.05
CA TYR A 39 4.47 -2.27 15.52
C TYR A 39 3.45 -1.80 16.50
N VAL A 40 2.79 -0.73 16.07
CA VAL A 40 1.56 -0.20 16.56
C VAL A 40 0.64 -1.40 16.70
N ALA A 41 0.79 -2.10 17.83
CA ALA A 41 -0.26 -2.79 18.52
C ALA A 41 -0.95 -1.73 19.39
N THR A 42 -1.23 -0.55 18.83
CA THR A 42 -2.45 0.12 19.24
C THR A 42 -3.52 -0.78 18.67
N ASN A 43 -4.33 -1.38 19.55
CA ASN A 43 -5.64 -1.85 19.13
C ASN A 43 -6.21 -0.81 18.17
N PRO A 44 -6.52 -1.15 16.91
CA PRO A 44 -7.12 -0.19 16.00
C PRO A 44 -8.33 0.41 16.72
N PRO A 45 -8.61 1.72 16.58
CA PRO A 45 -9.78 2.31 17.22
C PRO A 45 -10.99 1.44 16.88
N LYS A 46 -11.70 0.99 17.94
CA LYS A 46 -12.72 -0.08 17.95
C LYS A 46 -13.91 0.13 16.99
N SER A 47 -13.92 1.23 16.23
CA SER A 47 -14.99 1.67 15.33
C SER A 47 -14.88 1.14 13.90
N ILE A 48 -13.69 0.73 13.43
CA ILE A 48 -13.51 0.23 12.05
C ILE A 48 -13.62 -1.30 12.07
N PRO A 49 -14.40 -1.91 11.14
CA PRO A 49 -14.49 -3.36 11.07
C PRO A 49 -13.12 -3.97 10.75
N GLU A 50 -12.80 -5.09 11.39
CA GLU A 50 -11.57 -5.81 11.12
C GLU A 50 -11.53 -6.30 9.66
N TYR A 51 -10.38 -6.17 9.03
CA TYR A 51 -10.19 -6.65 7.66
C TYR A 51 -10.16 -8.18 7.65
N PRO A 52 -10.99 -8.88 6.83
CA PRO A 52 -11.16 -10.34 6.92
C PRO A 52 -9.87 -11.17 6.79
N TYR A 53 -8.88 -10.67 6.04
CA TYR A 53 -7.63 -11.38 5.78
C TYR A 53 -6.45 -10.90 6.65
N GLY A 54 -6.67 -9.91 7.52
CA GLY A 54 -5.64 -9.32 8.36
C GLY A 54 -4.55 -8.56 7.60
N PRO A 55 -3.58 -7.96 8.32
CA PRO A 55 -2.46 -7.23 7.71
C PRO A 55 -1.49 -8.17 6.97
N ALA A 56 -0.88 -7.66 5.89
CA ALA A 56 0.15 -8.39 5.16
C ALA A 56 1.36 -8.64 6.08
N ARG A 57 1.69 -9.92 6.27
CA ARG A 57 2.86 -10.36 7.07
C ARG A 57 4.17 -10.05 6.36
N PHE A 58 4.21 -10.30 5.05
CA PHE A 58 5.35 -10.05 4.18
C PHE A 58 5.12 -8.77 3.37
N TYR A 59 6.20 -8.06 3.05
CA TYR A 59 6.14 -6.81 2.31
C TYR A 59 5.16 -5.79 2.94
N LYS A 60 5.39 -5.46 4.22
CA LYS A 60 4.52 -4.65 5.08
C LYS A 60 4.29 -3.22 4.57
N GLN A 61 5.15 -2.74 3.69
CA GLN A 61 4.95 -1.51 2.92
C GLN A 61 3.58 -1.50 2.21
N SER A 62 3.11 -2.67 1.73
CA SER A 62 1.82 -2.82 1.05
C SER A 62 0.61 -2.49 1.92
N ASN A 63 0.72 -2.57 3.25
CA ASN A 63 -0.36 -2.23 4.18
C ASN A 63 -0.69 -0.73 4.20
N THR A 64 0.12 0.13 3.59
CA THR A 64 -0.02 1.59 3.64
C THR A 64 -0.61 2.22 2.37
N GLY A 65 -0.95 1.42 1.36
CA GLY A 65 -1.47 1.93 0.10
C GLY A 65 -2.22 0.87 -0.70
N LEU A 66 -2.50 1.17 -1.97
CA LEU A 66 -3.24 0.28 -2.88
C LEU A 66 -2.27 -0.49 -3.79
N TYR A 67 -1.93 -1.72 -3.39
CA TYR A 67 -0.94 -2.55 -4.07
C TYR A 67 -1.56 -3.65 -4.95
N GLY A 68 -2.87 -3.88 -4.86
CA GLY A 68 -3.58 -4.84 -5.71
C GLY A 68 -3.06 -6.27 -5.57
N GLY A 69 -2.70 -6.68 -4.34
CA GLY A 69 -2.06 -7.96 -4.05
C GLY A 69 -0.60 -8.10 -4.52
N SER A 70 -0.04 -7.08 -5.18
CA SER A 70 1.34 -7.13 -5.68
C SER A 70 2.35 -7.02 -4.55
N ARG A 71 3.32 -7.91 -4.55
CA ARG A 71 4.41 -8.00 -3.57
C ARG A 71 5.76 -8.04 -4.26
N ILE A 72 6.81 -7.76 -3.50
CA ILE A 72 8.19 -7.96 -3.97
C ILE A 72 8.40 -9.45 -4.29
N GLN A 73 9.02 -9.72 -5.45
CA GLN A 73 9.42 -11.06 -5.84
C GLN A 73 10.93 -11.20 -5.70
N PHE A 74 11.37 -12.41 -5.34
CA PHE A 74 12.78 -12.77 -5.18
C PHE A 74 13.13 -13.88 -6.16
N GLY A 75 14.34 -13.85 -6.71
CA GLY A 75 14.83 -14.90 -7.60
C GLY A 75 16.26 -14.68 -7.98
N ASN A 76 16.69 -15.25 -9.11
CA ASN A 76 18.08 -15.24 -9.54
C ASN A 76 18.25 -14.59 -10.92
N LYS A 77 19.34 -13.84 -11.11
CA LYS A 77 19.92 -13.54 -12.42
C LYS A 77 20.77 -14.74 -12.82
N ILE A 78 20.56 -15.26 -14.04
CA ILE A 78 21.29 -16.41 -14.58
C ILE A 78 22.30 -15.86 -15.60
N SER A 79 23.60 -16.20 -15.46
CA SER A 79 24.61 -15.86 -16.46
C SER A 79 24.45 -16.71 -17.72
N LYS A 80 24.69 -16.10 -18.89
CA LYS A 80 24.67 -16.79 -20.19
C LYS A 80 25.99 -17.52 -20.53
N GLY A 81 27.01 -17.40 -19.67
CA GLY A 81 28.33 -17.99 -19.91
C GLY A 81 28.41 -19.50 -19.64
N ARG A 82 29.55 -20.11 -19.96
CA ARG A 82 29.85 -21.55 -19.79
C ARG A 82 29.56 -22.05 -18.37
N ASN A 83 29.82 -21.20 -17.37
CA ASN A 83 29.43 -21.44 -15.98
C ASN A 83 28.10 -20.70 -15.69
N LYS A 84 27.02 -21.45 -15.43
CA LYS A 84 25.68 -20.94 -15.08
C LYS A 84 25.65 -20.41 -13.62
N GLY A 85 26.40 -19.35 -13.36
CA GLY A 85 26.37 -18.62 -12.10
C GLY A 85 24.98 -18.05 -11.81
N LYS A 86 24.52 -18.21 -10.56
CA LYS A 86 23.24 -17.68 -10.07
C LYS A 86 23.51 -16.56 -9.08
N THR A 87 22.99 -15.36 -9.35
CA THR A 87 23.08 -14.20 -8.45
C THR A 87 21.69 -13.82 -7.96
N ARG A 88 21.50 -13.58 -6.65
CA ARG A 88 20.19 -13.16 -6.11
C ARG A 88 19.78 -11.80 -6.68
N ARG A 89 18.51 -11.65 -7.02
CA ARG A 89 17.89 -10.38 -7.44
C ARG A 89 16.48 -10.24 -6.89
N THR A 90 15.96 -9.02 -6.95
CA THR A 90 14.58 -8.70 -6.56
C THR A 90 13.84 -8.00 -7.69
N TRP A 91 12.52 -8.17 -7.73
CA TRP A 91 11.62 -7.41 -8.60
C TRP A 91 10.59 -6.70 -7.73
N LYS A 92 10.62 -5.38 -7.77
CA LYS A 92 9.69 -4.52 -7.02
C LYS A 92 8.50 -4.15 -7.90
N PRO A 93 7.29 -4.04 -7.34
CA PRO A 93 6.16 -3.48 -8.08
C PRO A 93 6.39 -1.99 -8.39
N ASN A 94 5.88 -1.51 -9.53
CA ASN A 94 5.92 -0.10 -9.91
C ASN A 94 4.88 0.70 -9.10
N ILE A 95 5.34 1.34 -8.02
CA ILE A 95 4.52 2.12 -7.08
C ILE A 95 4.70 3.60 -7.39
N ARG A 96 3.60 4.34 -7.41
CA ARG A 96 3.56 5.78 -7.64
C ARG A 96 2.77 6.46 -6.52
N HIS A 97 3.07 7.73 -6.32
CA HIS A 97 2.27 8.61 -5.47
C HIS A 97 1.35 9.40 -6.40
N GLU A 98 0.07 9.10 -6.37
CA GLU A 98 -0.92 9.67 -7.28
C GLU A 98 -2.04 10.33 -6.50
N GLU A 99 -2.61 11.36 -7.11
CA GLU A 99 -3.74 12.10 -6.58
C GLU A 99 -5.03 11.57 -7.23
N LEU A 100 -5.91 10.98 -6.42
CA LEU A 100 -7.14 10.37 -6.90
C LEU A 100 -8.34 11.06 -6.25
N TYR A 101 -9.27 11.54 -7.07
CA TYR A 101 -10.51 12.12 -6.60
C TYR A 101 -11.48 11.03 -6.10
N SER A 102 -12.08 11.27 -4.93
CA SER A 102 -13.17 10.46 -4.38
C SER A 102 -14.43 11.32 -4.39
N GLU A 103 -15.43 10.88 -5.15
CA GLU A 103 -16.72 11.55 -5.28
C GLU A 103 -17.48 11.50 -3.96
N ALA A 104 -17.47 10.34 -3.29
CA ALA A 104 -18.16 10.13 -2.03
C ALA A 104 -17.63 11.02 -0.90
N LEU A 105 -16.32 11.30 -0.90
CA LEU A 105 -15.67 12.15 0.09
C LEU A 105 -15.54 13.61 -0.38
N GLY A 106 -15.83 13.92 -1.64
CA GLY A 106 -15.71 15.25 -2.23
C GLY A 106 -14.28 15.81 -2.22
N LYS A 107 -13.25 14.97 -2.18
CA LYS A 107 -11.85 15.43 -2.06
C LYS A 107 -10.86 14.54 -2.81
N THR A 108 -9.73 15.15 -3.16
CA THR A 108 -8.59 14.46 -3.78
C THR A 108 -7.68 13.84 -2.70
N LEU A 109 -7.38 12.56 -2.84
CA LEU A 109 -6.53 11.79 -1.92
C LEU A 109 -5.17 11.53 -2.56
N LYS A 110 -4.08 11.84 -1.85
CA LYS A 110 -2.72 11.49 -2.27
C LYS A 110 -2.38 10.09 -1.76
N LEU A 111 -2.34 9.10 -2.65
CA LEU A 111 -2.21 7.68 -2.30
C LEU A 111 -0.95 7.05 -2.91
N LYS A 112 -0.37 6.08 -2.20
CA LYS A 112 0.60 5.14 -2.80
C LYS A 112 -0.18 4.07 -3.59
N VAL A 113 -0.03 4.06 -4.89
CA VAL A 113 -0.80 3.16 -5.78
C VAL A 113 0.14 2.43 -6.74
N GLN A 114 -0.07 1.13 -6.92
CA GLN A 114 0.60 0.38 -7.97
C GLN A 114 0.04 0.77 -9.35
N HIS A 115 0.90 0.87 -10.36
CA HIS A 115 0.45 1.20 -11.72
C HIS A 115 -0.62 0.24 -12.32
N ARG A 116 -0.60 -1.06 -11.98
CA ARG A 116 -1.69 -2.00 -12.37
C ARG A 116 -3.03 -1.57 -11.77
N VAL A 117 -3.03 -1.14 -10.51
CA VAL A 117 -4.23 -0.69 -9.80
C VAL A 117 -4.76 0.60 -10.42
N LEU A 118 -3.89 1.55 -10.81
CA LEU A 118 -4.32 2.76 -11.53
C LEU A 118 -5.09 2.44 -12.82
N ARG A 119 -4.60 1.46 -13.60
CA ARG A 119 -5.31 1.00 -14.82
C ARG A 119 -6.68 0.43 -14.47
N THR A 120 -6.78 -0.35 -13.39
CA THR A 120 -8.05 -0.91 -12.93
C THR A 120 -9.01 0.18 -12.47
N ILE A 121 -8.54 1.18 -11.71
CA ILE A 121 -9.32 2.34 -11.26
C ILE A 121 -9.91 3.08 -12.47
N LYS A 122 -9.08 3.35 -13.49
CA LYS A 122 -9.54 3.96 -14.74
C LYS A 122 -10.57 3.09 -15.47
N LYS A 123 -10.37 1.76 -15.49
CA LYS A 123 -11.28 0.82 -16.14
C LYS A 123 -12.65 0.75 -15.46
N VAL A 124 -12.72 0.81 -14.13
CA VAL A 124 -14.00 0.77 -13.39
C VAL A 124 -14.68 2.13 -13.29
N GLY A 125 -14.01 3.21 -13.68
CA GLY A 125 -14.58 4.55 -13.72
C GLY A 125 -14.36 5.41 -12.47
N GLY A 126 -13.51 4.99 -11.52
CA GLY A 126 -13.23 5.82 -10.35
C GLY A 126 -12.59 5.07 -9.17
N LEU A 127 -12.12 5.84 -8.18
CA LEU A 127 -11.55 5.28 -6.95
C LEU A 127 -12.63 4.60 -6.11
N ASP A 128 -13.79 5.23 -5.95
CA ASP A 128 -14.85 4.72 -5.08
C ASP A 128 -15.42 3.40 -5.63
N GLN A 129 -15.66 3.33 -6.95
CA GLN A 129 -16.07 2.10 -7.61
C GLN A 129 -15.04 0.97 -7.50
N TYR A 130 -13.74 1.33 -7.47
CA TYR A 130 -12.70 0.35 -7.22
C TYR A 130 -12.78 -0.26 -5.80
N LEU A 131 -13.08 0.56 -4.79
CA LEU A 131 -13.18 0.16 -3.39
C LEU A 131 -14.45 -0.65 -3.09
N LEU A 132 -15.56 -0.26 -3.69
CA LEU A 132 -16.87 -0.89 -3.53
C LEU A 132 -17.00 -2.24 -4.26
N GLY A 133 -16.01 -2.66 -5.05
CA GLY A 133 -16.07 -3.96 -5.72
C GLY A 133 -16.24 -5.13 -4.73
N ASP A 134 -17.33 -5.89 -4.89
CA ASP A 134 -17.72 -6.95 -3.94
C ASP A 134 -17.08 -8.30 -4.20
N LYS A 135 -16.45 -8.48 -5.36
CA LYS A 135 -15.77 -9.74 -5.69
C LYS A 135 -14.76 -10.08 -4.59
N PRO A 136 -14.70 -11.35 -4.12
CA PRO A 136 -13.80 -11.74 -3.03
C PRO A 136 -12.32 -11.49 -3.36
N ALA A 137 -11.96 -11.61 -4.65
CA ALA A 137 -10.63 -11.25 -5.15
C ALA A 137 -10.32 -9.76 -4.94
N ARG A 138 -11.29 -8.87 -5.14
CA ARG A 138 -11.11 -7.43 -4.92
C ARG A 138 -10.87 -7.14 -3.45
N ILE A 139 -11.66 -7.75 -2.55
CA ILE A 139 -11.49 -7.58 -1.11
C ILE A 139 -10.07 -7.98 -0.70
N LYS A 140 -9.56 -9.13 -1.19
CA LYS A 140 -8.17 -9.57 -0.95
C LYS A 140 -7.11 -8.57 -1.47
N GLU A 141 -7.35 -7.97 -2.64
CA GLU A 141 -6.44 -7.03 -3.30
C GLU A 141 -6.38 -5.64 -2.62
N LEU A 142 -7.40 -5.23 -1.88
CA LEU A 142 -7.48 -3.93 -1.19
C LEU A 142 -6.42 -3.77 -0.10
N GLY A 143 -6.18 -4.85 0.66
CA GLY A 143 -5.38 -4.81 1.88
C GLY A 143 -6.02 -3.95 2.98
N VAL A 144 -5.31 -3.80 4.09
CA VAL A 144 -5.82 -3.06 5.27
C VAL A 144 -6.10 -1.60 4.96
N PHE A 145 -5.20 -0.93 4.23
CA PHE A 145 -5.41 0.47 3.83
C PHE A 145 -6.66 0.65 2.96
N GLY A 146 -6.81 -0.19 1.93
CA GLY A 146 -7.96 -0.13 1.04
C GLY A 146 -9.27 -0.46 1.76
N TRP A 147 -9.24 -1.42 2.69
CA TRP A 147 -10.39 -1.75 3.54
C TRP A 147 -10.84 -0.57 4.42
N ASN A 148 -9.88 0.10 5.07
CA ASN A 148 -10.17 1.29 5.87
C ASN A 148 -10.73 2.42 5.01
N LEU A 149 -10.23 2.57 3.77
CA LEU A 149 -10.73 3.58 2.85
C LEU A 149 -12.13 3.24 2.33
N ARG A 150 -12.41 1.97 2.02
CA ARG A 150 -13.74 1.47 1.67
C ARG A 150 -14.75 1.79 2.77
N TRP A 151 -14.40 1.52 4.03
CA TRP A 151 -15.27 1.84 5.17
C TRP A 151 -15.55 3.35 5.28
N LYS A 152 -14.53 4.20 5.09
CA LYS A 152 -14.71 5.67 5.08
C LYS A 152 -15.67 6.12 3.97
N VAL A 153 -15.52 5.56 2.77
CA VAL A 153 -16.40 5.85 1.62
C VAL A 153 -17.83 5.42 1.93
N MET A 154 -18.05 4.21 2.43
CA MET A 154 -19.38 3.71 2.82
C MET A 154 -20.04 4.55 3.91
N ARG A 155 -19.26 5.15 4.82
CA ARG A 155 -19.81 5.96 5.92
C ARG A 155 -20.19 7.38 5.49
N SER A 156 -19.69 7.85 4.34
CA SER A 156 -19.97 9.19 3.83
C SER A 156 -21.47 9.40 3.58
N LYS A 157 -21.94 10.65 3.72
CA LYS A 157 -23.35 11.01 3.50
C LYS A 157 -23.78 10.69 2.06
N ALA A 158 -22.99 11.16 1.09
CA ALA A 158 -23.26 10.95 -0.33
C ALA A 158 -23.42 9.48 -0.70
N MET A 159 -22.61 8.59 -0.11
CA MET A 159 -22.71 7.16 -0.40
C MET A 159 -23.90 6.49 0.27
N LYS A 160 -24.24 6.88 1.50
CA LYS A 160 -25.45 6.37 2.18
C LYS A 160 -26.71 6.72 1.41
N GLU A 161 -26.81 7.98 0.97
CA GLU A 161 -27.95 8.44 0.16
C GLU A 161 -28.06 7.65 -1.15
N LYS A 162 -26.94 7.38 -1.83
CA LYS A 162 -26.92 6.50 -3.01
C LYS A 162 -27.44 5.10 -2.69
N PHE A 163 -26.98 4.47 -1.60
CA PHE A 163 -27.47 3.14 -1.22
C PHE A 163 -28.95 3.13 -0.83
N GLU A 164 -29.44 4.16 -0.15
CA GLU A 164 -30.87 4.28 0.18
C GLU A 164 -31.74 4.41 -1.08
N GLN A 165 -31.27 5.15 -2.10
CA GLN A 165 -31.94 5.25 -3.40
C GLN A 165 -31.94 3.90 -4.11
N GLU A 166 -30.79 3.22 -4.20
CA GLU A 166 -30.67 1.89 -4.80
C GLU A 166 -31.59 0.87 -4.12
N GLN A 167 -31.70 0.90 -2.78
CA GLN A 167 -32.61 0.03 -2.04
C GLN A 167 -34.08 0.27 -2.39
N ARG A 168 -34.53 1.54 -2.40
CA ARG A 168 -35.91 1.87 -2.77
C ARG A 168 -36.24 1.44 -4.20
N GLU A 169 -35.30 1.63 -5.13
CA GLU A 169 -35.47 1.21 -6.53
C GLU A 169 -35.61 -0.31 -6.65
N LEU A 170 -34.81 -1.07 -5.90
CA LEU A 170 -34.90 -2.54 -5.87
C LEU A 170 -36.20 -3.03 -5.23
N GLU A 171 -36.68 -2.37 -4.17
CA GLU A 171 -37.96 -2.68 -3.52
C GLU A 171 -39.13 -2.45 -4.48
N LEU A 172 -39.17 -1.30 -5.17
CA LEU A 172 -40.18 -0.99 -6.19
C LEU A 172 -40.16 -2.00 -7.34
N LYS A 173 -38.95 -2.39 -7.78
CA LYS A 173 -38.78 -3.40 -8.83
C LYS A 173 -39.30 -4.77 -8.39
N ALA A 174 -38.94 -5.20 -7.17
CA ALA A 174 -39.39 -6.48 -6.62
C ALA A 174 -40.92 -6.52 -6.45
N ALA A 175 -41.54 -5.41 -6.03
CA ALA A 175 -43.00 -5.30 -5.93
C ALA A 175 -43.68 -5.47 -7.30
N ALA A 176 -43.17 -4.81 -8.35
CA ALA A 176 -43.70 -4.93 -9.71
C ALA A 176 -43.56 -6.35 -10.30
N GLU A 177 -42.46 -7.05 -10.00
CA GLU A 177 -42.25 -8.45 -10.39
C GLU A 177 -43.26 -9.39 -9.71
N LEU A 178 -43.67 -9.11 -8.46
CA LEU A 178 -44.70 -9.90 -7.78
C LEU A 178 -46.10 -9.66 -8.35
N GLU A 179 -46.43 -8.42 -8.71
CA GLU A 179 -47.72 -8.08 -9.33
C GLU A 179 -47.90 -8.76 -10.69
N SER A 180 -46.86 -8.72 -11.54
CA SER A 180 -46.87 -9.42 -12.84
C SER A 180 -46.98 -10.94 -12.68
N ALA A 181 -46.21 -11.54 -11.76
CA ALA A 181 -46.32 -12.97 -11.45
C ALA A 181 -47.69 -13.38 -10.87
N GLY A 182 -48.38 -12.47 -10.17
CA GLY A 182 -49.74 -12.66 -9.70
C GLY A 182 -50.76 -12.67 -10.83
N GLN A 183 -50.62 -11.75 -11.78
CA GLN A 183 -51.49 -11.65 -12.97
C GLN A 183 -51.38 -12.88 -13.87
N GLU A 184 -50.16 -13.40 -14.10
CA GLU A 184 -49.95 -14.62 -14.89
C GLU A 184 -50.64 -15.85 -14.27
N LYS A 185 -50.64 -15.99 -12.94
CA LYS A 185 -51.30 -17.10 -12.24
C LYS A 185 -52.82 -17.06 -12.34
N ILE A 186 -53.40 -15.86 -12.43
CA ILE A 186 -54.84 -15.66 -12.61
C ILE A 186 -55.24 -15.91 -14.07
N ALA A 187 -54.34 -15.65 -15.02
CA ALA A 187 -54.61 -15.73 -16.46
C ALA A 187 -54.45 -17.13 -17.09
N VAL A 188 -53.87 -18.13 -16.42
CA VAL A 188 -53.86 -19.53 -16.92
C VAL A 188 -55.25 -20.15 -16.71
N PRO A 189 -56.06 -20.38 -17.76
CA PRO A 189 -57.33 -21.08 -17.59
C PRO A 189 -57.04 -22.51 -17.14
N ARG A 190 -57.76 -23.00 -16.13
CA ARG A 190 -57.87 -24.43 -15.85
C ARG A 190 -58.44 -25.08 -17.11
N SER A 191 -57.59 -25.58 -18.01
CA SER A 191 -58.00 -26.51 -19.05
C SER A 191 -58.45 -27.78 -18.33
N SER A 192 -59.75 -27.96 -18.24
CA SER A 192 -60.43 -29.15 -17.77
C SER A 192 -60.06 -30.37 -18.62
N GLU A 193 -59.89 -31.50 -17.93
CA GLU A 193 -60.17 -32.90 -18.32
C GLU A 193 -59.97 -33.31 -19.79
#